data_AF-A0A1M9CQW5-F1
#
_entry.id   AF-A0A1M9CQW5-F1
#
_cell.length_a   1.000
_cell.length_b   1.000
_cell.length_c   1.000
_cell.angle_alpha   90.00
_cell.angle_beta   90.00
_cell.angle_gamma   90.00
#
_symmetry.space_group_name_H-M   'P 1'
#
loop_
_entity.id
_entity.type
_entity.pdbx_description
1 polymer ?
#
loop_
_entity_poly.entity_id
_entity_poly.type
_entity_poly.pdbx_seq_one_letter_code
_entity_poly.pdbx_strand_id
1 'polypeptide(L)'
;MTQQGSEEAPIGACVYLKGKPGSVTLNKVDCDSQDANYRVIQRVGFPDQCVNDADRRFYLGSPQGEWTACMDYAWTSEGCISVAPDKVVRAECDDKNLPNRERPITILFNTIDTSRCLFGGFAHPVRRFTVCTETQK
;
A
#
# COMPACT_ATOMS: atom_id res chain seq x y z
N MET A 1 -1.95 -19.50 0.33
CA MET A 1 -2.90 -18.37 0.54
C MET A 1 -4.04 -18.88 1.39
N THR A 2 -4.50 -18.11 2.38
CA THR A 2 -5.65 -18.51 3.22
C THR A 2 -6.98 -18.16 2.54
N GLN A 3 -8.03 -18.95 2.78
CA GLN A 3 -9.39 -18.63 2.36
C GLN A 3 -10.08 -17.63 3.30
N GLN A 4 -9.65 -17.56 4.56
CA GLN A 4 -10.17 -16.61 5.54
C GLN A 4 -9.84 -15.17 5.11
N GLY A 5 -10.76 -14.23 5.35
CA GLY A 5 -10.61 -12.83 4.93
C GLY A 5 -10.78 -12.60 3.42
N SER A 6 -11.35 -13.56 2.68
CA SER A 6 -11.40 -13.47 1.22
C SER A 6 -12.43 -12.50 0.66
N GLU A 7 -13.46 -12.18 1.44
CA GLU A 7 -14.48 -11.21 1.06
C GLU A 7 -14.05 -9.78 1.41
N GLU A 8 -13.33 -9.64 2.52
CA GLU A 8 -12.85 -8.39 3.12
C GLU A 8 -11.57 -7.90 2.45
N ALA A 9 -10.63 -8.80 2.18
CA ALA A 9 -9.36 -8.52 1.51
C ALA A 9 -9.10 -9.49 0.34
N PRO A 10 -9.89 -9.44 -0.75
CA PRO A 10 -9.58 -10.17 -1.96
C PRO A 10 -8.23 -9.72 -2.52
N ILE A 11 -7.42 -10.67 -3.01
CA ILE A 11 -6.15 -10.34 -3.65
C ILE A 11 -6.42 -9.55 -4.94
N GLY A 12 -5.68 -8.47 -5.12
CA GLY A 12 -5.84 -7.52 -6.22
C GLY A 12 -6.83 -6.38 -5.93
N ALA A 13 -7.62 -6.46 -4.87
CA ALA A 13 -8.59 -5.42 -4.50
C ALA A 13 -7.90 -4.17 -3.94
N CYS A 14 -8.50 -3.01 -4.20
CA CYS A 14 -8.16 -1.77 -3.52
C CYS A 14 -8.95 -1.64 -2.23
N VAL A 15 -8.29 -1.10 -1.22
CA VAL A 15 -8.81 -1.00 0.13
C VAL A 15 -8.47 0.36 0.71
N TYR A 16 -9.35 0.82 1.59
CA TYR A 16 -9.14 1.97 2.44
C TYR A 16 -8.82 1.50 3.86
N LEU A 17 -7.54 1.65 4.22
CA LEU A 17 -7.06 1.42 5.59
C LEU A 17 -7.10 2.75 6.36
N LYS A 18 -7.90 2.82 7.42
CA LYS A 18 -8.00 4.02 8.28
C LYS A 18 -8.08 3.68 9.75
N GLY A 19 -7.80 4.67 10.60
CA GLY A 19 -7.86 4.54 12.05
C GLY A 19 -6.49 4.62 12.69
N LYS A 20 -6.47 4.69 14.02
CA LYS A 20 -5.24 4.75 14.80
C LYS A 20 -4.71 3.34 15.06
N PRO A 21 -3.42 3.18 15.38
CA PRO A 21 -2.90 1.91 15.89
C PRO A 21 -3.81 1.38 17.02
N GLY A 22 -4.27 0.13 16.91
CA GLY A 22 -5.21 -0.50 17.85
C GLY A 22 -6.71 -0.37 17.51
N SER A 23 -7.08 0.49 16.56
CA SER A 23 -8.47 0.63 16.07
C SER A 23 -8.54 0.82 14.54
N VAL A 24 -7.60 0.20 13.84
CA VAL A 24 -7.53 0.26 12.38
C VAL A 24 -8.66 -0.57 11.77
N THR A 25 -9.29 -0.03 10.73
CA THR A 25 -10.31 -0.69 9.91
C THR A 25 -9.84 -0.79 8.47
N LEU A 26 -10.18 -1.89 7.82
CA LEU A 26 -9.92 -2.14 6.40
C LEU A 26 -11.26 -2.28 5.68
N ASN A 27 -11.51 -1.43 4.69
CA ASN A 27 -12.72 -1.50 3.87
C ASN A 27 -12.33 -1.64 2.41
N LYS A 28 -12.97 -2.54 1.68
CA LYS A 28 -12.83 -2.62 0.22
C LYS A 28 -13.46 -1.37 -0.42
N VAL A 29 -12.76 -0.79 -1.39
CA VAL A 29 -13.21 0.38 -2.14
C VAL A 29 -12.95 0.18 -3.62
N ASP A 30 -13.58 1.01 -4.45
CA ASP A 30 -13.22 1.09 -5.86
C ASP A 30 -11.76 1.56 -6.01
N CYS A 31 -11.00 0.96 -6.92
CA CYS A 31 -9.61 1.34 -7.19
C CYS A 31 -9.49 2.76 -7.77
N ASP A 32 -10.54 3.28 -8.39
CA ASP A 32 -10.56 4.64 -8.92
C ASP A 32 -11.01 5.67 -7.87
N SER A 33 -11.44 5.22 -6.68
CA SER A 33 -11.81 6.11 -5.57
C SER A 33 -10.62 6.84 -4.97
N GLN A 34 -10.84 8.06 -4.49
CA GLN A 34 -9.85 8.82 -3.70
C GLN A 34 -9.54 8.15 -2.34
N ASP A 35 -10.40 7.24 -1.87
CA ASP A 35 -10.16 6.50 -0.62
C ASP A 35 -9.19 5.31 -0.79
N ALA A 36 -8.88 4.89 -2.03
CA ALA A 36 -8.01 3.74 -2.29
C ALA A 36 -6.55 4.06 -1.96
N ASN A 37 -6.13 3.79 -0.73
CA ASN A 37 -4.75 4.03 -0.28
C ASN A 37 -3.84 2.79 -0.37
N TYR A 38 -4.42 1.58 -0.42
CA TYR A 38 -3.65 0.34 -0.55
C TYR A 38 -4.28 -0.65 -1.53
N ARG A 39 -3.44 -1.54 -2.08
CA ARG A 39 -3.85 -2.69 -2.88
C ARG A 39 -3.40 -3.98 -2.21
N VAL A 40 -4.31 -4.94 -2.07
CA VAL A 40 -4.00 -6.24 -1.48
C VAL A 40 -3.17 -7.07 -2.46
N ILE A 41 -1.95 -7.43 -2.07
CA ILE A 41 -1.04 -8.24 -2.90
C ILE A 41 -0.99 -9.71 -2.48
N GLN A 42 -1.31 -9.98 -1.21
CA GLN A 42 -1.25 -11.32 -0.65
C GLN A 42 -2.20 -11.40 0.55
N ARG A 43 -2.74 -12.59 0.80
CA ARG A 43 -3.50 -12.91 2.00
C ARG A 43 -2.99 -14.19 2.65
N VAL A 44 -2.66 -14.09 3.93
CA VAL A 44 -2.04 -15.15 4.75
C VAL A 44 -2.74 -15.26 6.12
N GLY A 45 -2.37 -16.23 6.95
CA GLY A 45 -2.92 -16.33 8.31
C GLY A 45 -2.31 -15.26 9.21
N PHE A 46 -0.98 -15.24 9.29
CA PHE A 46 -0.23 -14.42 10.24
C PHE A 46 0.68 -13.38 9.58
N PRO A 47 0.96 -12.24 10.24
CA PRO A 47 1.73 -11.15 9.64
C PRO A 47 3.15 -11.48 9.21
N ASP A 48 3.80 -12.43 9.85
CA ASP A 48 5.15 -12.93 9.52
C ASP A 48 5.18 -13.75 8.23
N GLN A 49 4.02 -14.17 7.72
CA GLN A 49 3.88 -14.91 6.47
C GLN A 49 3.72 -14.00 5.24
N CYS A 50 3.58 -12.69 5.46
CA CYS A 50 3.57 -11.71 4.37
C CYS A 50 4.93 -11.67 3.68
N VAL A 51 4.93 -11.41 2.37
CA VAL A 51 6.15 -11.02 1.67
C VAL A 51 6.83 -9.86 2.42
N ASN A 52 8.15 -9.96 2.60
CA ASN A 52 8.87 -9.10 3.53
C ASN A 52 8.87 -7.62 3.11
N ASP A 53 8.72 -7.34 1.81
CA ASP A 53 8.71 -6.00 1.22
C ASP A 53 7.30 -5.47 0.89
N ALA A 54 6.26 -5.99 1.56
CA ALA A 54 4.94 -5.36 1.54
C ALA A 54 4.97 -4.03 2.30
N ASP A 55 4.38 -2.97 1.74
CA ASP A 55 4.36 -1.64 2.37
C ASP A 55 3.59 -1.62 3.69
N ARG A 56 2.51 -2.40 3.77
CA ARG A 56 1.64 -2.44 4.94
C ARG A 56 1.05 -3.83 5.18
N ARG A 57 0.83 -4.14 6.46
CA ARG A 57 0.16 -5.36 6.92
C ARG A 57 -1.05 -4.97 7.76
N PHE A 58 -2.17 -5.65 7.55
CA PHE A 58 -3.36 -5.55 8.39
C PHE A 58 -3.76 -6.94 8.87
N TYR A 59 -3.69 -7.14 10.18
CA TYR A 59 -4.09 -8.39 10.83
C TYR A 59 -5.48 -8.25 11.43
N LEU A 60 -6.34 -9.24 11.19
CA LEU A 60 -7.62 -9.36 11.85
C LEU A 60 -7.79 -10.79 12.36
N GLY A 61 -7.83 -10.92 13.68
CA GLY A 61 -8.29 -12.12 14.36
C GLY A 61 -9.75 -11.96 14.76
N SER A 62 -10.58 -12.94 14.42
CA SER A 62 -12.01 -12.97 14.75
C SER A 62 -12.44 -14.39 15.13
N PRO A 63 -13.60 -14.59 15.77
CA PRO A 63 -14.15 -15.92 15.99
C PRO A 63 -14.32 -16.75 14.70
N GLN A 64 -14.44 -16.10 13.55
CA GLN A 64 -14.57 -16.70 12.22
C GLN A 64 -13.22 -17.11 11.61
N GLY A 65 -12.11 -16.77 12.25
CA GLY A 65 -10.76 -17.05 11.79
C GLY A 65 -9.81 -15.86 11.88
N GLU A 66 -8.55 -16.12 11.57
CA GLU A 66 -7.45 -15.16 11.60
C GLU A 66 -6.84 -15.02 10.21
N TRP A 67 -6.67 -13.78 9.77
CA TRP A 67 -6.06 -13.50 8.48
C TRP A 67 -5.28 -12.19 8.49
N THR A 68 -4.36 -12.08 7.54
CA THR A 68 -3.57 -10.88 7.29
C THR A 68 -3.66 -10.50 5.82
N ALA A 69 -3.98 -9.23 5.55
CA ALA A 69 -3.74 -8.61 4.25
C ALA A 69 -2.32 -8.02 4.22
N CYS A 70 -1.52 -8.46 3.25
CA CYS A 70 -0.26 -7.83 2.89
C CYS A 70 -0.56 -6.92 1.70
N MET A 71 -0.13 -5.67 1.79
CA MET A 71 -0.57 -4.62 0.89
C MET A 71 0.58 -3.75 0.45
N ASP A 72 0.47 -3.25 -0.77
CA ASP A 72 1.28 -2.16 -1.29
C ASP A 72 0.45 -0.88 -1.38
N TYR A 73 1.11 0.26 -1.50
CA TYR A 73 0.43 1.51 -1.83
C TYR A 73 -0.32 1.40 -3.16
N ALA A 74 -1.54 1.93 -3.20
CA ALA A 74 -2.40 1.90 -4.38
C ALA A 74 -2.01 3.00 -5.40
N TRP A 75 -0.79 2.88 -5.94
CA TRP A 75 -0.26 3.79 -6.96
C TRP A 75 -1.17 3.87 -8.18
N THR A 76 -1.36 5.08 -8.68
CA THR A 76 -2.04 5.42 -9.93
C THR A 76 -1.07 6.18 -10.82
N SER A 77 -1.27 6.15 -12.14
CA SER A 77 -0.48 7.00 -13.05
C SER A 77 -0.80 8.50 -12.88
N GLU A 78 -1.96 8.79 -12.30
CA GLU A 78 -2.49 10.13 -12.08
C GLU A 78 -2.58 10.40 -10.57
N GLY A 79 -2.05 11.53 -10.11
CA GLY A 79 -2.09 11.93 -8.71
C GLY A 79 -0.89 11.48 -7.86
N CYS A 80 -0.94 11.85 -6.60
CA CYS A 80 0.09 11.56 -5.61
C CYS A 80 -0.47 10.70 -4.47
N ILE A 81 0.44 10.09 -3.71
CA ILE A 81 0.12 9.51 -2.41
C ILE A 81 0.88 10.28 -1.35
N SER A 82 0.16 10.82 -0.35
CA SER A 82 0.80 11.37 0.85
C SER A 82 1.14 10.22 1.79
N VAL A 83 2.42 10.04 2.07
CA VAL A 83 2.93 8.96 2.93
C VAL A 83 3.46 9.54 4.25
N ALA A 84 2.69 9.36 5.32
CA ALA A 84 3.09 9.68 6.69
C ALA A 84 3.12 8.41 7.56
N PRO A 85 3.86 8.40 8.68
CA PRO A 85 4.01 7.20 9.52
C PRO A 85 2.70 6.55 9.98
N ASP A 86 1.66 7.36 10.21
CA ASP A 86 0.36 6.94 10.73
C ASP A 86 -0.77 7.01 9.70
N LYS A 87 -0.55 7.70 8.57
CA LYS A 87 -1.59 7.99 7.59
C LYS A 87 -1.03 7.95 6.17
N VAL A 88 -1.69 7.17 5.33
CA VAL A 88 -1.44 7.13 3.88
C VAL A 88 -2.75 7.42 3.18
N VAL A 89 -2.74 8.40 2.30
CA VAL A 89 -3.93 8.84 1.55
C VAL A 89 -3.54 9.22 0.13
N ARG A 90 -4.47 9.04 -0.81
CA ARG A 90 -4.36 9.72 -2.10
C ARG A 90 -4.42 11.23 -1.89
N ALA A 91 -3.73 11.95 -2.74
CA ALA A 91 -3.58 13.38 -2.67
C ALA A 91 -3.42 13.95 -4.07
N GLU A 92 -3.91 15.17 -4.26
CA GLU A 92 -3.42 15.99 -5.36
C GLU A 92 -1.95 16.35 -5.11
N CYS A 93 -1.16 16.35 -6.17
CA CYS A 93 0.29 16.56 -6.05
C CYS A 93 0.66 17.97 -5.55
N ASP A 94 -0.21 18.95 -5.78
CA ASP A 94 -0.07 20.33 -5.34
C ASP A 94 -0.78 20.64 -4.00
N ASP A 95 -1.39 19.65 -3.33
CA ASP A 95 -2.07 19.86 -2.05
C ASP A 95 -1.07 20.11 -0.92
N LYS A 96 -0.72 21.39 -0.72
CA LYS A 96 0.25 21.86 0.27
C LYS A 96 -0.09 21.50 1.73
N ASN A 97 -1.30 21.04 2.02
CA ASN A 97 -1.72 20.68 3.38
C ASN A 97 -1.30 19.27 3.79
N LEU A 98 -0.94 18.40 2.84
CA LEU A 98 -0.54 17.02 3.10
C LEU A 98 0.98 16.86 3.01
N PRO A 99 1.66 16.26 3.99
CA PRO A 99 3.11 16.07 3.93
C PRO A 99 3.50 14.98 2.92
N ASN A 100 4.77 14.95 2.50
CA ASN A 100 5.40 13.82 1.81
C ASN A 100 4.54 13.24 0.67
N ARG A 101 4.10 14.10 -0.24
CA ARG A 101 3.30 13.69 -1.40
C ARG A 101 4.24 13.13 -2.45
N GLU A 102 4.07 11.86 -2.76
CA GLU A 102 4.92 11.12 -3.68
C GLU A 102 4.19 10.96 -5.00
N ARG A 103 4.76 11.55 -6.06
CA ARG A 103 4.26 11.41 -7.43
C ARG A 103 4.94 10.21 -8.08
N PRO A 104 4.21 9.17 -8.51
CA PRO A 104 4.82 8.07 -9.24
C PRO A 104 5.28 8.53 -10.63
N ILE A 105 6.50 8.13 -11.00
CA ILE A 105 7.14 8.49 -12.28
C ILE A 105 7.20 7.27 -13.21
N THR A 106 7.72 6.17 -12.69
CA THR A 106 7.89 4.93 -13.46
C THR A 106 8.11 3.74 -12.53
N ILE A 107 7.89 2.54 -13.05
CA ILE A 107 8.20 1.29 -12.37
C ILE A 107 9.41 0.67 -13.06
N LEU A 108 10.46 0.42 -12.29
CA LEU A 108 11.62 -0.34 -12.75
C LEU A 108 11.44 -1.80 -12.31
N PHE A 109 11.57 -2.72 -13.26
CA PHE A 109 11.58 -4.16 -13.00
C PHE A 109 13.01 -4.68 -12.91
N ASN A 110 13.19 -5.80 -12.21
CA ASN A 110 14.48 -6.42 -11.93
C ASN A 110 15.45 -5.52 -11.14
N THR A 111 14.91 -4.68 -10.25
CA THR A 111 15.67 -3.79 -9.37
C THR A 111 15.37 -4.08 -7.91
N ILE A 112 16.31 -3.81 -7.02
CA ILE A 112 16.18 -4.06 -5.58
C ILE A 112 16.35 -2.81 -4.73
N ASP A 113 16.64 -1.67 -5.35
CA ASP A 113 16.92 -0.41 -4.69
C ASP A 113 16.40 0.77 -5.53
N THR A 114 16.62 1.98 -5.04
CA THR A 114 16.20 3.24 -5.66
C THR A 114 17.33 3.91 -6.46
N SER A 115 18.50 3.28 -6.62
CA SER A 115 19.69 3.91 -7.22
C SER A 115 19.48 4.37 -8.67
N ARG A 116 18.53 3.73 -9.37
CA ARG A 116 18.16 4.03 -10.75
C ARG A 116 16.99 5.03 -10.87
N CYS A 117 16.46 5.50 -9.75
CA CYS A 117 15.42 6.52 -9.73
C CYS A 117 16.04 7.91 -9.60
N LEU A 118 15.55 8.87 -10.39
CA LEU A 118 16.12 10.23 -10.41
C LEU A 118 15.92 10.99 -9.09
N PHE A 119 14.76 10.83 -8.45
CA PHE A 119 14.36 11.60 -7.27
C PHE A 119 14.15 10.74 -6.02
N GLY A 120 14.36 9.43 -6.12
CA GLY A 120 14.02 8.46 -5.08
C GLY A 120 12.83 7.57 -5.46
N GLY A 121 12.31 6.84 -4.48
CA GLY A 121 11.22 5.89 -4.70
C GLY A 121 11.06 4.87 -3.59
N PHE A 122 10.24 3.87 -3.88
CA PHE A 122 9.88 2.78 -2.99
C PHE A 122 10.35 1.46 -3.60
N ALA A 123 11.34 0.83 -2.97
CA ALA A 123 11.96 -0.39 -3.46
C ALA A 123 11.29 -1.63 -2.84
N HIS A 124 11.00 -2.62 -3.67
CA HIS A 124 10.49 -3.93 -3.28
C HIS A 124 11.53 -5.00 -3.67
N PRO A 125 12.59 -5.19 -2.86
CA PRO A 125 13.74 -6.02 -3.22
C PRO A 125 13.46 -7.51 -3.33
N VAL A 126 12.44 -8.03 -2.64
CA VAL A 126 12.07 -9.45 -2.70
C VAL A 126 11.35 -9.74 -4.01
N ARG A 127 10.43 -8.85 -4.41
CA ARG A 127 9.66 -8.96 -5.66
C ARG A 127 10.36 -8.33 -6.86
N ARG A 128 11.52 -7.71 -6.63
CA ARG A 128 12.44 -7.15 -7.63
C ARG A 128 11.82 -6.07 -8.52
N PHE A 129 11.14 -5.12 -7.91
CA PHE A 129 10.71 -3.91 -8.61
C PHE A 129 10.88 -2.68 -7.71
N THR A 130 10.98 -1.50 -8.33
CA THR A 130 11.05 -0.21 -7.64
C THR A 130 10.06 0.75 -8.27
N VAL A 131 9.20 1.35 -7.45
CA VAL A 131 8.36 2.47 -7.87
C VAL A 131 9.16 3.75 -7.70
N CYS A 132 9.65 4.33 -8.79
CA CYS A 132 10.34 5.61 -8.75
C CYS A 132 9.32 6.72 -8.55
N THR A 133 9.55 7.58 -7.56
CA THR A 133 8.68 8.70 -7.23
C THR A 133 9.44 10.01 -7.19
N GLU A 134 8.70 11.11 -7.25
CA GLU A 134 9.21 12.45 -6.96
C GLU A 134 8.39 13.04 -5.81
N THR A 135 9.06 13.38 -4.71
CA THR A 135 8.44 14.08 -3.59
C THR A 135 8.07 15.51 -3.98
N GLN A 136 6.78 15.84 -3.89
CA GLN A 136 6.24 17.16 -4.21
C GLN A 136 6.37 18.11 -3.01
N LYS A 137 6.84 19.33 -3.24
CA LYS A 137 7.07 20.37 -2.20
C LYS A 137 5.87 21.30 -2.00
#